data_AF-A0A3P6BIV3-F1
#
_entry.id   AF-A0A3P6BIV3-F1
#
_cell.length_a   1.000
_cell.length_b   1.000
_cell.length_c   1.000
_cell.angle_alpha   90.00
_cell.angle_beta   90.00
_cell.angle_gamma   90.00
#
_symmetry.space_group_name_H-M   'P 1'
#
loop_
_entity.id
_entity.type
_entity.pdbx_description
1 polymer ?
#
loop_
_entity_poly.entity_id
_entity_poly.type
_entity_poly.pdbx_seq_one_letter_code
_entity_poly.pdbx_strand_id
1 'polypeptide(L)'
;MAMAHIRLYDVTAVELVDSLPLVRRADPHNLPFFDGAFDFTFTAHLDDALFPWRVVEEMERTVRRGRFCVVAVDECGGDDVREIARLFLKSKLVDVAIVTLEGSERTSILLKVQDF
;
A
#
# COMPACT_ATOMS: atom_id res chain seq x y z
N MET A 1 7.17 -16.03 13.46
CA MET A 1 7.22 -14.89 12.52
C MET A 1 6.14 -13.91 12.94
N ALA A 2 6.48 -12.65 13.22
CA ALA A 2 5.56 -11.66 13.81
C ALA A 2 4.22 -11.54 13.05
N MET A 3 4.24 -11.63 11.72
CA MET A 3 3.05 -11.54 10.84
C MET A 3 2.02 -12.65 11.06
N ALA A 4 2.44 -13.86 11.46
CA ALA A 4 1.51 -14.96 11.73
C ALA A 4 0.64 -14.70 12.97
N HIS A 5 1.13 -13.90 13.93
CA HIS A 5 0.35 -13.52 15.11
C HIS A 5 -0.84 -12.61 14.76
N ILE A 6 -0.74 -11.87 13.67
CA ILE A 6 -1.83 -11.05 13.10
C ILE A 6 -2.53 -11.75 11.93
N ARG A 7 -2.31 -13.07 11.76
CA ARG A 7 -2.94 -13.91 10.73
C ARG A 7 -2.66 -13.46 9.30
N LEU A 8 -1.52 -12.81 9.07
CA LEU A 8 -0.99 -12.59 7.72
C LEU A 8 -0.11 -13.78 7.33
N TYR A 9 -0.43 -14.35 6.18
CA TYR A 9 0.25 -15.50 5.58
C TYR A 9 0.66 -15.16 4.15
N ASP A 10 1.68 -15.84 3.65
CA ASP A 10 2.17 -15.68 2.26
C ASP A 10 2.50 -14.23 1.89
N VAL A 11 3.31 -13.58 2.74
CA VAL A 11 3.68 -12.19 2.58
C VAL A 11 4.86 -12.08 1.63
N THR A 12 4.68 -11.28 0.57
CA THR A 12 5.75 -10.90 -0.36
C THR A 12 6.08 -9.42 -0.18
N ALA A 13 7.34 -9.10 0.11
CA ALA A 13 7.85 -7.75 0.04
C ALA A 13 8.63 -7.55 -1.27
N VAL A 14 8.59 -6.33 -1.81
CA VAL A 14 9.34 -5.94 -3.01
C VAL A 14 10.13 -4.66 -2.80
N GLU A 15 11.26 -4.55 -3.48
CA GLU A 15 12.12 -3.35 -3.50
C GLU A 15 12.86 -3.27 -4.84
N LEU A 16 13.20 -2.07 -5.29
CA LEU A 16 13.91 -1.84 -6.56
C LEU A 16 15.35 -2.35 -6.51
N VAL A 17 15.97 -2.27 -5.34
CA VAL A 17 17.33 -2.75 -5.04
C VAL A 17 17.33 -4.09 -4.34
N ASP A 18 18.44 -4.82 -4.45
CA ASP A 18 18.63 -6.05 -3.70
C ASP A 18 18.63 -5.73 -2.20
N SER A 19 17.78 -6.43 -1.44
CA SER A 19 17.49 -6.11 -0.04
C SER A 19 17.51 -7.38 0.82
N LEU A 20 17.03 -7.28 2.07
CA LEU A 20 16.95 -8.35 3.05
C LEU A 20 16.36 -9.64 2.45
N PRO A 21 16.70 -10.83 2.96
CA PRO A 21 16.39 -12.12 2.34
C PRO A 21 14.90 -12.43 2.11
N LEU A 22 13.98 -11.63 2.66
CA LEU A 22 12.53 -11.76 2.50
C LEU A 22 11.94 -10.75 1.51
N VAL A 23 12.78 -9.92 0.88
CA VAL A 23 12.38 -8.89 -0.08
C VAL A 23 12.84 -9.30 -1.47
N ARG A 24 11.90 -9.33 -2.41
CA ARG A 24 12.18 -9.66 -3.81
C ARG A 24 12.50 -8.39 -4.58
N ARG A 25 13.49 -8.45 -5.45
CA ARG A 25 13.77 -7.35 -6.35
C ARG A 25 12.64 -7.20 -7.40
N ALA A 26 11.95 -6.08 -7.41
CA ALA A 26 10.92 -5.72 -8.39
C ALA A 26 10.64 -4.21 -8.35
N ASP A 27 10.19 -3.65 -9.47
CA ASP A 27 9.78 -2.24 -9.56
C ASP A 27 8.34 -2.07 -9.04
N PRO A 28 8.09 -1.27 -7.99
CA PRO A 28 6.74 -1.00 -7.48
C PRO A 28 5.81 -0.34 -8.50
N HIS A 29 6.36 0.26 -9.57
CA HIS A 29 5.57 0.84 -10.66
C HIS A 29 5.15 -0.18 -11.73
N ASN A 30 5.63 -1.44 -11.65
CA ASN A 30 5.27 -2.52 -12.56
C ASN A 30 5.50 -3.88 -11.88
N LEU A 31 4.57 -4.25 -11.00
CA LEU A 31 4.68 -5.42 -10.16
C LEU A 31 4.51 -6.72 -10.99
N PRO A 32 5.39 -7.72 -10.81
CA PRO A 32 5.36 -8.98 -11.57
C PRO A 32 4.33 -9.97 -11.02
N PHE A 33 3.12 -9.50 -10.73
CA PHE A 33 2.02 -10.30 -10.17
C PHE A 33 0.76 -10.17 -11.03
N PHE A 34 -0.09 -11.19 -10.98
CA PHE A 34 -1.40 -11.17 -11.62
C PHE A 34 -2.34 -10.19 -10.91
N ASP A 35 -3.36 -9.77 -11.65
CA ASP A 35 -4.47 -9.00 -11.09
C ASP A 35 -5.16 -9.81 -9.99
N GLY A 36 -5.45 -9.17 -8.85
CA GLY A 36 -6.07 -9.85 -7.71
C GLY A 36 -5.24 -10.99 -7.11
N ALA A 37 -3.91 -10.94 -7.22
CA ALA A 37 -3.02 -11.90 -6.56
C ALA A 37 -3.09 -11.82 -5.04
N PHE A 38 -3.33 -10.63 -4.47
CA PHE A 38 -3.29 -10.41 -3.02
C PHE A 38 -4.64 -10.02 -2.43
N ASP A 39 -4.83 -10.33 -1.15
CA ASP A 39 -5.97 -9.87 -0.36
C ASP A 39 -5.67 -8.56 0.41
N PHE A 40 -4.42 -8.06 0.34
CA PHE A 40 -3.96 -6.88 1.06
C PHE A 40 -2.66 -6.35 0.45
N THR A 41 -2.52 -5.03 0.34
CA THR A 41 -1.23 -4.36 0.04
C THR A 41 -0.94 -3.25 1.04
N PHE A 42 0.35 -3.00 1.25
CA PHE A 42 0.85 -1.98 2.14
C PHE A 42 2.10 -1.31 1.54
N THR A 43 2.19 0.01 1.63
CA THR A 43 3.45 0.76 1.46
C THR A 43 3.58 1.83 2.54
N ALA A 44 4.81 2.04 2.99
CA ALA A 44 5.16 3.01 4.02
C ALA A 44 5.66 4.34 3.45
N HIS A 45 5.86 4.41 2.13
CA HIS A 45 6.66 5.43 1.46
C HIS A 45 6.01 5.83 0.12
N LEU A 46 4.69 6.03 0.11
CA LEU A 46 3.99 6.43 -1.13
C LEU A 46 4.38 7.86 -1.54
N ASP A 47 4.58 8.72 -0.57
CA ASP A 47 5.03 10.11 -0.66
C ASP A 47 6.48 10.26 -1.10
N ASP A 48 7.32 9.24 -0.89
CA ASP A 48 8.69 9.19 -1.43
C ASP A 48 8.74 8.68 -2.89
N ALA A 49 7.63 8.15 -3.43
CA ALA A 49 7.61 7.56 -4.75
C ALA A 49 7.72 8.63 -5.85
N LEU A 50 8.58 8.38 -6.85
CA LEU A 50 8.71 9.29 -7.99
C LEU A 50 7.42 9.39 -8.82
N PHE A 51 6.67 8.28 -8.91
CA PHE A 51 5.40 8.22 -9.62
C PHE A 51 4.31 7.56 -8.75
N PRO A 52 3.78 8.27 -7.73
CA PRO A 52 2.85 7.69 -6.75
C PRO A 52 1.61 7.06 -7.40
N TRP A 53 1.08 7.67 -8.45
CA TRP A 53 -0.09 7.15 -9.17
C TRP A 53 0.15 5.78 -9.81
N ARG A 54 1.38 5.47 -10.24
CA ARG A 54 1.73 4.15 -10.79
C ARG A 54 1.86 3.10 -9.70
N VAL A 55 2.43 3.46 -8.54
CA VAL A 55 2.45 2.57 -7.38
C VAL A 55 1.02 2.24 -6.95
N VAL A 56 0.16 3.25 -6.87
CA VAL A 56 -1.26 3.07 -6.55
C VAL A 56 -1.98 2.21 -7.58
N GLU A 57 -1.77 2.44 -8.88
CA GLU A 57 -2.37 1.63 -9.94
C GLU A 57 -2.01 0.14 -9.79
N GLU A 58 -0.75 -0.16 -9.48
CA GLU A 58 -0.27 -1.53 -9.25
C GLU A 58 -0.80 -2.13 -7.96
N MET A 59 -0.92 -1.34 -6.88
CA MET A 59 -1.59 -1.77 -5.65
C MET A 59 -3.05 -2.14 -5.93
N GLU A 60 -3.81 -1.28 -6.61
CA GLU A 60 -5.22 -1.53 -6.93
C GLU A 60 -5.40 -2.70 -7.91
N ARG A 61 -4.46 -2.88 -8.85
CA ARG A 61 -4.49 -3.98 -9.83
C ARG A 61 -4.24 -5.33 -9.15
N THR A 62 -3.24 -5.40 -8.28
CA THR A 62 -2.81 -6.66 -7.66
C THR A 62 -3.66 -7.08 -6.46
N VAL A 63 -4.43 -6.16 -5.87
CA VAL A 63 -5.39 -6.47 -4.80
C VAL A 63 -6.73 -6.94 -5.38
N ARG A 64 -7.30 -8.01 -4.82
CA ARG A 64 -8.63 -8.50 -5.22
C ARG A 64 -9.70 -7.44 -4.96
N ARG A 65 -10.75 -7.43 -5.78
CA ARG A 65 -11.93 -6.59 -5.53
C ARG A 65 -12.53 -6.91 -4.16
N GLY A 66 -13.02 -5.86 -3.49
CA GLY A 66 -13.56 -5.95 -2.15
C GLY A 66 -12.51 -6.05 -1.04
N ARG A 67 -11.22 -6.06 -1.38
CA ARG A 67 -10.09 -6.09 -0.44
C ARG A 67 -9.44 -4.71 -0.29
N PHE A 68 -8.36 -4.64 0.49
CA PHE A 68 -7.85 -3.38 1.03
C PHE A 68 -6.42 -3.07 0.58
N CYS A 69 -6.18 -1.79 0.34
CA CYS A 69 -4.88 -1.17 0.21
C CYS A 69 -4.66 -0.26 1.42
N VAL A 70 -3.46 -0.28 2.00
CA VAL A 70 -3.06 0.66 3.05
C VAL A 70 -1.83 1.42 2.60
N VAL A 71 -1.85 2.73 2.78
CA VAL A 71 -0.66 3.55 2.61
C VAL A 71 -0.38 4.29 3.89
N ALA A 72 0.87 4.32 4.31
CA ALA A 72 1.34 5.28 5.30
C ALA A 72 2.17 6.33 4.57
N VAL A 73 1.94 7.59 4.93
CA VAL A 73 2.68 8.77 4.46
C VAL A 73 3.08 9.60 5.67
N ASP A 74 3.95 10.56 5.48
CA ASP A 74 4.25 11.59 6.48
C ASP A 74 2.96 12.22 7.03
N GLU A 75 3.01 12.61 8.30
CA GLU A 75 1.87 13.19 9.00
C GLU A 75 1.29 14.36 8.20
N CYS A 76 0.02 14.23 7.82
CA CYS A 76 -0.64 15.14 6.91
C CYS A 76 -2.09 15.42 7.29
N GLY A 77 -2.61 16.56 6.81
CA GLY A 77 -3.94 17.05 7.13
C GLY A 77 -5.04 16.49 6.23
N GLY A 78 -6.28 16.91 6.47
CA GLY A 78 -7.45 16.38 5.74
C GLY A 78 -7.46 16.68 4.24
N ASP A 79 -6.87 17.79 3.81
CA ASP A 79 -6.76 18.12 2.38
C ASP A 79 -5.71 17.24 1.69
N ASP A 80 -4.56 17.01 2.32
CA ASP A 80 -3.51 16.10 1.82
C ASP A 80 -4.04 14.67 1.69
N VAL A 81 -4.73 14.18 2.72
CA VAL A 81 -5.41 12.87 2.68
C VAL A 81 -6.37 12.76 1.50
N ARG A 82 -7.11 13.85 1.20
CA ARG A 82 -8.04 13.87 0.06
C ARG A 82 -7.29 13.81 -1.27
N GLU A 83 -6.14 14.48 -1.39
CA GLU A 83 -5.31 14.44 -2.60
C GLU A 83 -4.71 13.05 -2.81
N ILE A 84 -4.18 12.43 -1.76
CA ILE A 84 -3.65 11.06 -1.82
C ILE A 84 -4.77 10.08 -2.18
N ALA A 85 -5.93 10.19 -1.54
CA ALA A 85 -7.07 9.32 -1.85
C ALA A 85 -7.56 9.46 -3.30
N ARG A 86 -7.37 10.63 -3.95
CA ARG A 86 -7.72 10.83 -5.38
C ARG A 86 -6.80 10.08 -6.34
N LEU A 87 -5.61 9.65 -5.91
CA LEU A 87 -4.76 8.77 -6.71
C LEU A 87 -5.39 7.38 -6.91
N PHE A 88 -6.22 6.95 -5.96
CA PHE A 88 -6.89 5.65 -5.97
C PHE A 88 -8.19 5.69 -6.76
N LEU A 89 -8.12 5.42 -8.06
CA LEU A 89 -9.25 5.54 -8.98
C LEU A 89 -10.25 4.39 -8.87
N LYS A 90 -9.83 3.24 -8.33
CA LYS A 90 -10.64 2.02 -8.20
C LYS A 90 -10.99 1.69 -6.76
N SER A 91 -10.65 2.57 -5.81
CA SER A 91 -10.85 2.35 -4.38
C SER A 91 -11.61 3.48 -3.72
N LYS A 92 -12.15 3.19 -2.53
CA LYS A 92 -12.82 4.18 -1.68
C LYS A 92 -12.08 4.27 -0.36
N LEU A 93 -11.86 5.50 0.11
CA LEU A 93 -11.37 5.76 1.46
C LEU A 93 -12.32 5.16 2.50
N VAL A 94 -11.77 4.38 3.43
CA VAL A 94 -12.50 3.71 4.51
C VAL A 94 -12.17 4.33 5.86
N ASP A 95 -10.87 4.53 6.13
CA ASP A 95 -10.41 5.01 7.42
C ASP A 95 -9.09 5.77 7.29
N VAL A 96 -8.83 6.63 8.27
CA VAL A 96 -7.60 7.41 8.40
C VAL A 96 -7.19 7.39 9.86
N ALA A 97 -5.93 7.03 10.13
CA ALA A 97 -5.42 6.95 11.50
C ALA A 97 -3.98 7.44 11.56
N ILE A 98 -3.60 8.07 12.68
CA ILE A 98 -2.20 8.33 12.98
C ILE A 98 -1.60 7.06 13.58
N VAL A 99 -0.46 6.64 13.04
CA VAL A 99 0.26 5.44 13.47
C VAL A 99 1.72 5.77 13.70
N THR A 100 2.38 5.06 14.61
CA THR A 100 3.84 5.14 14.75
C THR A 100 4.48 4.10 13.85
N LEU A 101 5.27 4.54 12.87
CA LEU A 101 6.04 3.68 11.98
C LEU A 101 7.50 4.13 12.02
N GLU A 102 8.43 3.19 12.24
CA GLU A 102 9.87 3.47 12.30
C GLU A 102 10.30 4.53 13.35
N GLY A 103 9.45 4.76 14.37
CA GLY A 103 9.70 5.75 15.42
C GLY A 103 9.16 7.15 15.12
N SER A 104 8.47 7.34 14.00
CA SER A 104 7.82 8.60 13.62
C SER A 104 6.30 8.42 13.49
N GLU A 105 5.56 9.50 13.75
CA GLU A 105 4.12 9.53 13.47
C GLU A 105 3.89 9.67 11.96
N ARG A 106 2.99 8.85 11.42
CA ARG A 106 2.60 8.82 10.02
C ARG A 106 1.08 8.75 9.89
N THR A 107 0.56 9.34 8.82
CA THR A 107 -0.86 9.21 8.48
C THR A 107 -1.08 7.92 7.68
N SER A 108 -1.76 6.96 8.30
CA SER A 108 -2.21 5.73 7.65
C SER A 108 -3.58 5.94 7.01
N ILE A 109 -3.69 5.61 5.72
CA ILE A 109 -4.91 5.75 4.92
C ILE A 109 -5.32 4.36 4.44
N LEU A 110 -6.50 3.91 4.86
CA LEU A 110 -7.09 2.62 4.49
C LEU A 110 -8.08 2.81 3.34
N LEU A 111 -7.87 2.11 2.24
CA LEU A 111 -8.74 2.15 1.07
C LEU A 111 -9.26 0.76 0.71
N LYS A 112 -10.50 0.68 0.25
CA LYS A 112 -11.13 -0.56 -0.22
C LYS A 112 -11.31 -0.54 -1.74
N VAL A 113 -10.71 -1.50 -2.43
CA VAL A 113 -10.88 -1.72 -3.87
C VAL A 113 -12.35 -2.10 -4.16
N GLN A 114 -12.98 -1.41 -5.10
CA GLN A 114 -14.42 -1.55 -5.35
C GLN A 114 -14.76 -2.82 -6.16
N ASP A 115 -15.96 -3.34 -5.91
CA ASP A 115 -16.58 -4.44 -6.66
C ASP A 115 -17.36 -3.84 -7.85
N PHE A 116 -16.69 -3.51 -8.96
CA PHE A 116 -17.37 -3.06 -10.19
C PHE A 116 -17.94 -4.22 -11.00
#